data_AF-A0A529VH10-F1
#
_entry.id   AF-A0A529VH10-F1
#
_cell.length_a   1.000
_cell.length_b   1.000
_cell.length_c   1.000
_cell.angle_alpha   90.00
_cell.angle_beta   90.00
_cell.angle_gamma   90.00
#
_symmetry.space_group_name_H-M   'P 1'
#
loop_
_entity.id
_entity.type
_entity.pdbx_description
1 polymer ?
#
loop_
_entity_poly.entity_id
_entity_poly.type
_entity_poly.pdbx_seq_one_letter_code
_entity_poly.pdbx_strand_id
1 'polypeptide(L)'
;LEARAAEMDTLRRQHIERTRHDAELARRRYMKVDPDNRLVADTLEAEWNEKLRLHTDVVEDYERRAPEEAAALDAETQQRVRDLVAQFPRIWNDPRIDVRERKRIFRLLVADVTLIKAETITANVRL
;
A
#
# COMPACT_ATOMS: atom_id res chain seq x y z
N LEU A 1 -4.08 -4.70 -11.95
CA LEU A 1 -2.91 -4.33 -11.13
C LEU A 1 -2.76 -2.82 -11.07
N GLU A 2 -2.75 -2.13 -12.22
CA GLU A 2 -2.69 -0.65 -12.30
C GLU A 2 -3.82 0.07 -11.53
N ALA A 3 -5.07 -0.38 -11.64
CA ALA A 3 -6.19 0.18 -10.87
C ALA A 3 -5.98 0.07 -9.34
N ARG A 4 -5.47 -1.08 -8.87
CA ARG A 4 -5.14 -1.28 -7.45
C ARG A 4 -3.97 -0.39 -7.01
N ALA A 5 -2.97 -0.18 -7.87
CA ALA A 5 -1.85 0.72 -7.58
C ALA A 5 -2.31 2.18 -7.48
N ALA A 6 -3.20 2.63 -8.38
CA ALA A 6 -3.79 3.97 -8.34
C ALA A 6 -4.69 4.20 -7.10
N GLU A 7 -5.46 3.20 -6.70
CA GLU A 7 -6.25 3.23 -5.45
C GLU A 7 -5.33 3.36 -4.22
N MET A 8 -4.24 2.58 -4.16
CA MET A 8 -3.26 2.67 -3.08
C MET A 8 -2.55 4.02 -3.05
N ASP A 9 -2.17 4.56 -4.21
CA ASP A 9 -1.59 5.90 -4.31
C ASP A 9 -2.54 6.98 -3.78
N THR A 10 -3.82 6.88 -4.13
CA THR A 10 -4.85 7.80 -3.63
C THR A 10 -4.96 7.75 -2.11
N LEU A 11 -4.99 6.55 -1.51
CA LEU A 11 -5.04 6.40 -0.05
C LEU A 11 -3.80 7.00 0.64
N ARG A 12 -2.60 6.83 0.05
CA ARG A 12 -1.36 7.42 0.57
C ARG A 12 -1.39 8.94 0.51
N ARG A 13 -1.83 9.53 -0.60
CA ARG A 13 -2.00 10.99 -0.71
C ARG A 13 -3.00 11.53 0.30
N GLN A 14 -4.11 10.84 0.52
CA GLN A 14 -5.07 11.19 1.57
C GLN A 14 -4.45 11.13 2.97
N HIS A 15 -3.56 10.17 3.22
CA HIS A 15 -2.85 10.07 4.50
C HIS A 15 -1.88 11.25 4.73
N ILE A 16 -1.16 11.68 3.69
CA ILE A 16 -0.31 12.89 3.72
C ILE A 16 -1.16 14.11 4.05
N GLU A 17 -2.29 14.31 3.38
CA GLU A 17 -3.16 15.46 3.65
C GLU A 17 -3.75 15.43 5.07
N ARG A 18 -4.10 14.25 5.60
CA ARG A 18 -4.58 14.13 6.98
C ARG A 18 -3.52 14.55 8.00
N THR A 19 -2.30 14.04 7.85
CA THR A 19 -1.20 14.37 8.78
C THR A 19 -0.80 15.84 8.69
N ARG A 20 -0.83 16.43 7.49
CA ARG A 20 -0.65 17.86 7.27
C ARG A 20 -1.71 18.68 8.01
N HIS A 21 -2.98 18.29 7.88
CA HIS A 21 -4.09 18.96 8.55
C HIS A 21 -3.95 18.91 10.07
N ASP A 22 -3.56 17.75 10.62
CA ASP A 22 -3.34 17.57 12.06
C ASP A 22 -2.21 18.47 12.57
N ALA A 23 -1.10 18.57 11.82
CA ALA A 23 0.01 19.46 12.17
C ALA A 23 -0.40 20.94 12.14
N GLU A 24 -1.16 21.36 11.12
CA GLU A 24 -1.66 22.73 11.02
C GLU A 24 -2.70 23.06 12.11
N LEU A 25 -3.53 22.09 12.50
CA LEU A 25 -4.45 22.24 13.62
C LEU A 25 -3.68 22.43 14.94
N ALA A 26 -2.66 21.61 15.20
CA ALA A 26 -1.81 21.76 16.39
C ALA A 26 -1.09 23.11 16.41
N ARG A 27 -0.53 23.55 15.26
CA ARG A 27 0.07 24.88 15.11
C ARG A 27 -0.89 26.00 15.49
N ARG A 28 -2.14 25.95 14.99
CA ARG A 28 -3.16 26.98 15.31
C ARG A 28 -3.56 26.98 16.78
N ARG A 29 -3.50 25.84 17.48
CA ARG A 29 -3.75 25.78 18.93
C ARG A 29 -2.60 26.43 19.69
N TYR A 30 -1.36 26.08 19.35
CA TYR A 30 -0.17 26.70 19.92
C TYR A 30 -0.16 28.22 19.73
N MET A 31 -0.43 28.71 18.52
CA MET A 31 -0.46 30.16 18.22
C MET A 31 -1.60 30.93 18.92
N LYS A 32 -2.59 30.24 19.50
CA LYS A 32 -3.72 30.86 20.22
C LYS A 32 -3.54 30.82 21.74
N VAL A 33 -2.54 30.13 22.26
CA VAL A 33 -2.31 30.03 23.70
C VAL A 33 -1.84 31.37 24.24
N ASP A 34 -2.31 31.73 25.45
CA ASP A 34 -1.77 32.86 26.18
C ASP A 34 -0.34 32.51 26.65
N PRO A 35 0.68 33.35 26.36
CA PRO A 35 2.06 33.10 26.76
C PRO A 35 2.27 33.03 28.28
N ASP A 36 1.37 33.61 29.09
CA ASP A 36 1.45 33.50 30.55
C ASP A 36 1.12 32.07 31.03
N ASN A 37 0.42 31.28 30.21
CA ASN A 37 0.13 29.86 30.46
C ASN A 37 1.27 28.95 29.98
N ARG A 38 2.50 29.20 30.46
CA ARG A 38 3.73 28.54 29.98
C ARG A 38 3.66 27.02 29.86
N LEU A 39 3.14 26.32 30.87
CA LEU A 39 3.02 24.86 30.82
C LEU A 39 2.10 24.36 29.70
N VAL A 40 1.03 25.11 29.42
CA VAL A 40 0.10 24.81 28.32
C VAL A 40 0.77 25.09 26.98
N ALA A 41 1.52 26.19 26.88
CA ALA A 41 2.29 26.52 25.69
C ALA A 41 3.33 25.44 25.37
N ASP A 42 4.12 25.01 26.37
CA ASP A 42 5.12 23.94 26.22
C ASP A 42 4.49 22.62 25.75
N THR A 43 3.32 22.28 26.29
CA THR A 43 2.59 21.06 25.92
C THR A 43 2.07 21.15 24.47
N LEU A 44 1.51 22.30 24.08
CA LEU A 44 1.01 22.51 22.72
C LEU A 44 2.14 22.59 21.68
N GLU A 45 3.29 23.14 22.07
CA GLU A 45 4.51 23.11 21.24
C GLU A 45 4.98 21.67 21.02
N ALA A 46 5.07 20.87 22.09
CA ALA A 46 5.44 19.46 21.99
C ALA A 46 4.45 18.66 21.11
N GLU A 47 3.14 18.90 21.25
CA GLU A 47 2.12 18.28 20.40
C GLU A 47 2.32 18.69 18.93
N TRP A 48 2.56 19.97 18.66
CA TRP A 48 2.79 20.46 17.30
C TRP A 48 4.05 19.83 16.68
N ASN A 49 5.16 19.80 17.43
CA ASN A 49 6.41 19.17 16.98
C ASN A 49 6.23 17.68 16.68
N GLU A 50 5.48 16.95 17.51
CA GLU A 50 5.17 15.54 17.25
C GLU A 50 4.39 15.36 15.94
N LYS A 51 3.35 16.17 15.73
CA LYS A 51 2.54 16.13 14.50
C LYS A 51 3.36 16.51 13.27
N LEU A 52 4.29 17.46 13.40
CA LEU A 52 5.19 17.86 12.32
C LEU A 52 6.12 16.70 11.94
N ARG A 53 6.74 16.03 12.93
CA ARG A 53 7.58 14.85 12.69
C ARG A 53 6.79 13.74 11.99
N LEU A 54 5.60 13.42 12.47
CA LEU A 54 4.74 12.41 11.85
C LEU A 54 4.38 12.75 10.40
N HIS A 55 4.11 14.03 10.10
CA HIS A 55 3.86 14.45 8.73
C HIS A 55 5.10 14.29 7.85
N THR A 56 6.28 14.69 8.32
CA THR A 56 7.56 14.51 7.63
C THR A 56 7.82 13.02 7.36
N ASP A 57 7.71 12.16 8.36
CA ASP A 57 7.94 10.71 8.22
C ASP A 57 7.04 10.09 7.13
N VAL A 58 5.77 10.52 7.06
CA VAL A 58 4.81 10.04 6.08
C VAL A 58 5.13 10.53 4.67
N VAL A 59 5.56 11.79 4.52
CA VAL A 59 6.00 12.34 3.23
C VAL A 59 7.27 11.63 2.75
N GLU A 60 8.26 11.46 3.62
CA GLU A 60 9.51 10.77 3.28
C GLU A 60 9.29 9.30 2.90
N ASP A 61 8.39 8.59 3.59
CA ASP A 61 8.02 7.22 3.23
C ASP A 61 7.32 7.14 1.85
N TYR A 62 6.47 8.12 1.54
CA TYR A 62 5.85 8.23 0.22
C TYR A 62 6.87 8.53 -0.89
N GLU A 63 7.75 9.51 -0.68
CA GLU A 63 8.77 9.91 -1.65
C GLU A 63 9.81 8.82 -1.88
N ARG A 64 10.17 8.04 -0.86
CA ARG A 64 11.06 6.88 -1.01
C ARG A 64 10.42 5.77 -1.83
N ARG A 65 9.12 5.50 -1.64
CA ARG A 65 8.42 4.39 -2.31
C ARG A 65 7.99 4.70 -3.73
N ALA A 66 7.68 5.95 -4.06
CA ALA A 66 7.29 6.37 -5.41
C ALA A 66 8.29 5.96 -6.51
N PRO A 67 9.62 6.19 -6.39
CA PRO A 67 10.60 5.74 -7.37
C PRO A 67 10.81 4.23 -7.36
N GLU A 68 10.70 3.56 -6.20
CA GLU A 68 10.82 2.09 -6.10
C GLU A 68 9.66 1.38 -6.80
N GLU A 69 8.42 1.85 -6.61
CA GLU A 69 7.24 1.32 -7.30
C GLU A 69 7.25 1.63 -8.81
N ALA A 70 7.75 2.82 -9.21
CA ALA A 70 7.92 3.16 -10.62
C ALA A 70 9.01 2.31 -11.30
N ALA A 71 10.14 2.05 -10.61
CA ALA A 71 11.21 1.20 -11.11
C ALA A 71 10.82 -0.29 -11.16
N ALA A 72 9.98 -0.76 -10.23
CA ALA A 72 9.47 -2.13 -10.22
C ALA A 72 8.58 -2.47 -11.45
N LEU A 73 8.08 -1.45 -12.15
CA LEU A 73 7.28 -1.56 -13.37
C LEU A 73 8.03 -1.14 -14.64
N ASP A 74 9.36 -1.27 -14.65
CA ASP A 74 10.16 -0.99 -15.86
C ASP A 74 9.65 -1.77 -17.08
N ALA A 75 9.72 -1.14 -18.26
CA ALA A 75 9.18 -1.66 -19.51
C ALA A 75 9.78 -3.04 -19.87
N GLU A 76 11.05 -3.27 -19.54
CA GLU A 76 11.70 -4.57 -19.73
C GLU A 76 11.08 -5.64 -18.84
N THR A 77 10.84 -5.34 -17.56
CA THR A 77 10.20 -6.26 -16.61
C THR A 77 8.77 -6.56 -17.03
N GLN A 78 8.00 -5.55 -17.46
CA GLN A 78 6.67 -5.76 -18.01
C GLN A 78 6.69 -6.67 -19.24
N GLN A 79 7.67 -6.50 -20.12
CA GLN A 79 7.79 -7.34 -21.32
C GLN A 79 8.14 -8.79 -20.95
N ARG A 80 9.10 -9.00 -20.03
CA ARG A 80 9.42 -10.35 -19.52
C ARG A 80 8.21 -11.04 -18.90
N VAL A 81 7.39 -10.30 -18.15
CA VAL A 81 6.13 -10.83 -17.60
C VAL A 81 5.14 -11.17 -18.71
N ARG A 82 4.96 -10.32 -19.72
CA ARG A 82 4.09 -10.59 -20.87
C ARG A 82 4.52 -11.85 -21.62
N ASP A 83 5.83 -12.01 -21.86
CA ASP A 83 6.38 -13.18 -22.54
C ASP A 83 6.16 -14.46 -21.72
N LEU A 84 6.36 -14.39 -20.40
CA LEU A 84 6.08 -15.50 -19.50
C LEU A 84 4.60 -15.88 -19.50
N VAL A 85 3.69 -14.90 -19.47
CA VAL A 85 2.24 -15.11 -19.56
C VAL A 85 1.85 -15.74 -20.89
N ALA A 86 2.45 -15.31 -22.00
CA ALA A 86 2.20 -15.90 -23.31
C ALA A 86 2.64 -17.38 -23.39
N GLN A 87 3.71 -17.75 -22.67
CA GLN A 87 4.19 -19.13 -22.58
C GLN A 87 3.42 -19.98 -21.55
N PHE A 88 2.65 -19.34 -20.67
CA PHE A 88 1.97 -19.98 -19.54
C PHE A 88 1.08 -21.17 -19.93
N PRO A 89 0.22 -21.09 -20.96
CA PRO A 89 -0.63 -22.22 -21.34
C PRO A 89 0.17 -23.46 -21.74
N ARG A 90 1.35 -23.28 -22.35
CA ARG A 90 2.23 -24.37 -22.72
C ARG A 90 2.85 -25.03 -21.48
N ILE A 91 3.30 -24.24 -20.52
CA ILE A 91 3.88 -24.73 -19.26
C ILE A 91 2.82 -25.48 -18.44
N TRP A 92 1.61 -24.94 -18.33
CA TRP A 92 0.54 -25.53 -17.54
C TRP A 92 0.09 -26.90 -18.07
N ASN A 93 0.08 -27.07 -19.39
CA ASN A 93 -0.33 -28.30 -20.06
C ASN A 93 0.82 -29.28 -20.30
N ASP A 94 2.07 -28.94 -19.97
CA ASP A 94 3.21 -29.84 -20.14
C ASP A 94 3.07 -31.04 -19.18
N PRO A 95 3.00 -32.29 -19.71
CA PRO A 95 2.82 -33.48 -18.88
C PRO A 95 4.01 -33.77 -17.96
N ARG A 96 5.17 -33.14 -18.20
CA ARG A 96 6.38 -33.29 -17.37
C ARG A 96 6.30 -32.47 -16.07
N ILE A 97 5.37 -31.52 -15.98
CA ILE A 97 5.20 -30.68 -14.78
C ILE A 97 4.33 -31.42 -13.77
N ASP A 98 4.91 -31.70 -12.60
CA ASP A 98 4.19 -32.37 -11.52
C ASP A 98 3.06 -31.49 -10.96
N VAL A 99 2.04 -32.13 -10.39
CA VAL A 99 0.91 -31.49 -9.71
C VAL A 99 1.39 -30.55 -8.60
N ARG A 100 2.48 -30.88 -7.91
CA ARG A 100 3.07 -30.02 -6.88
C ARG A 100 3.57 -28.70 -7.44
N GLU A 101 4.18 -28.71 -8.63
CA GLU A 101 4.64 -27.49 -9.30
C GLU A 101 3.48 -26.68 -9.84
N ARG A 102 2.46 -27.32 -10.44
CA ARG A 102 1.23 -26.64 -10.83
C ARG A 102 0.55 -25.95 -9.65
N LYS A 103 0.53 -26.59 -8.48
CA LYS A 103 0.00 -25.99 -7.25
C LYS A 103 0.84 -24.78 -6.78
N ARG A 104 2.17 -24.83 -6.89
CA ARG A 104 3.05 -23.68 -6.58
C ARG A 104 2.76 -22.51 -7.51
N ILE A 105 2.66 -22.77 -8.81
CA ILE A 105 2.31 -21.77 -9.82
C ILE A 105 0.94 -21.15 -9.51
N PHE A 106 -0.08 -21.97 -9.29
CA PHE A 106 -1.43 -21.51 -8.97
C PHE A 106 -1.48 -20.62 -7.73
N ARG A 107 -0.65 -20.91 -6.71
CA ARG A 107 -0.54 -20.11 -5.49
C ARG A 107 0.00 -18.70 -5.73
N LEU A 108 0.73 -18.46 -6.82
CA LEU A 108 1.19 -17.11 -7.18
C LEU A 108 0.07 -16.27 -7.82
N LEU A 109 -0.98 -16.92 -8.32
CA LEU A 109 -2.11 -16.28 -9.00
C LEU A 109 -3.32 -16.05 -8.08
N VAL A 110 -3.39 -16.76 -6.95
CA VAL A 110 -4.52 -16.71 -6.03
C VAL A 110 -4.10 -15.97 -4.76
N ALA A 111 -4.73 -14.83 -4.51
CA ALA A 111 -4.55 -14.05 -3.29
C ALA A 111 -5.18 -14.77 -2.08
N ASP A 112 -6.42 -15.23 -2.22
CA ASP A 112 -7.09 -16.09 -1.24
C ASP A 112 -8.28 -16.84 -1.85
N VAL A 113 -8.73 -17.86 -1.11
CA VAL A 113 -9.95 -18.61 -1.40
C VAL A 113 -10.83 -18.59 -0.16
N THR A 114 -12.01 -17.99 -0.27
CA THR A 114 -13.00 -17.99 0.79
C THR A 114 -14.03 -19.10 0.52
N LEU A 115 -14.14 -20.04 1.45
CA LEU A 115 -15.10 -21.15 1.37
C LEU A 115 -16.37 -20.80 2.16
N ILE A 116 -17.51 -20.84 1.49
CA ILE A 116 -18.82 -20.69 2.11
C ILE A 116 -19.49 -22.06 2.09
N LYS A 117 -19.76 -22.61 3.29
CA LYS A 117 -20.42 -23.91 3.45
C LYS A 117 -21.90 -23.69 3.78
N ALA A 118 -22.76 -23.93 2.80
CA ALA A 118 -24.22 -23.98 2.95
C ALA A 118 -24.71 -25.39 2.56
N GLU A 119 -25.86 -25.52 1.88
CA GLU A 119 -26.29 -26.79 1.27
C GLU A 119 -25.29 -27.29 0.20
N THR A 120 -24.54 -26.36 -0.42
CA THR A 120 -23.39 -26.62 -1.28
C THR A 120 -22.16 -25.85 -0.77
N ILE A 121 -20.96 -26.32 -1.13
CA ILE A 121 -19.70 -25.61 -0.86
C ILE A 121 -19.45 -24.66 -2.03
N THR A 122 -19.46 -23.35 -1.76
CA THR A 122 -19.07 -22.31 -2.73
C THR A 122 -17.65 -21.83 -2.43
N ALA A 123 -16.78 -21.83 -3.43
CA ALA A 123 -15.43 -21.29 -3.33
C ALA A 123 -15.36 -19.94 -4.07
N ASN A 124 -15.21 -18.86 -3.31
CA ASN A 124 -14.92 -17.54 -3.87
C ASN A 124 -13.40 -17.39 -3.99
N VAL A 125 -12.90 -17.25 -5.21
CA VAL A 125 -11.47 -17.13 -5.49
C VAL A 125 -11.15 -15.68 -5.79
N ARG A 126 -10.20 -15.11 -5.06
CA ARG A 126 -9.63 -13.79 -5.36
C ARG A 126 -8.28 -13.96 -6.03
N LEU A 127 -8.15 -13.40 -7.24
CA LEU A 127 -6.90 -13.28 -8.00
C LEU A 127 -6.17 -11.96 -7.69
#